data_AF-A0A9D2T3C3-F1
#
_entry.id   AF-A0A9D2T3C3-F1
#
_cell.length_a   1.000
_cell.length_b   1.000
_cell.length_c   1.000
_cell.angle_alpha   90.00
_cell.angle_beta   90.00
_cell.angle_gamma   90.00
#
_symmetry.space_group_name_H-M   'P 1'
#
loop_
_entity.id
_entity.type
_entity.pdbx_description
1 polymer ?
#
loop_
_entity_poly.entity_id
_entity_poly.type
_entity_poly.pdbx_seq_one_letter_code
_entity_poly.pdbx_strand_id
1 'polypeptide(L)'
;MKIVGLITEYNPFHNGHMHHIKESLRITGADAAVVVMSGDYVQRGVPSIMPKRIRAEMALKCGASAVFELPVCYASGSAEYFAMGAVSLLDSLGITDFLCFGSECDDLDALERIADILLDEPAKYRILLKKQLKNGLSYPSARMQALSEYTGDAGCTAILSEPNNILGIEYLKAVKKLNSRILPYT
;
A
#
# COMPACT_ATOMS: atom_id res chain seq x y z
N MET A 1 -13.59 5.80 -19.75
CA MET A 1 -13.46 6.42 -18.43
C MET A 1 -12.35 5.70 -17.72
N LYS A 2 -11.33 6.42 -17.25
CA LYS A 2 -10.19 5.88 -16.50
C LYS A 2 -10.35 6.16 -15.01
N ILE A 3 -10.05 5.21 -14.16
CA ILE A 3 -10.24 5.33 -12.70
C ILE A 3 -8.95 5.02 -11.95
N VAL A 4 -8.58 5.93 -11.04
CA VAL A 4 -7.52 5.69 -10.06
C VAL A 4 -8.11 5.30 -8.70
N GLY A 5 -7.65 4.19 -8.15
CA GLY A 5 -7.94 3.72 -6.81
C GLY A 5 -6.94 4.29 -5.81
N LEU A 6 -7.44 4.70 -4.64
CA LEU A 6 -6.65 5.20 -3.52
C LEU A 6 -7.00 4.40 -2.25
N ILE A 7 -6.01 3.98 -1.48
CA ILE A 7 -6.21 3.23 -0.24
C ILE A 7 -5.85 4.14 0.93
N THR A 8 -6.80 4.44 1.83
CA THR A 8 -6.64 5.50 2.83
C THR A 8 -7.33 5.23 4.16
N GLU A 9 -7.00 6.05 5.17
CA GLU A 9 -7.69 6.06 6.47
C GLU A 9 -8.37 7.41 6.76
N TYR A 10 -7.80 8.51 6.25
CA TYR A 10 -8.26 9.88 6.46
C TYR A 10 -8.56 10.23 7.92
N ASN A 11 -7.56 10.06 8.79
CA ASN A 11 -7.74 10.13 10.25
C ASN A 11 -6.97 11.30 10.94
N PRO A 12 -7.36 12.58 10.77
CA PRO A 12 -8.46 13.10 9.94
C PRO A 12 -8.05 13.35 8.48
N PHE A 13 -9.00 13.71 7.63
CA PHE A 13 -8.69 14.25 6.30
C PHE A 13 -7.90 15.57 6.43
N HIS A 14 -6.88 15.79 5.57
CA HIS A 14 -5.99 16.96 5.66
C HIS A 14 -5.43 17.34 4.28
N ASN A 15 -4.69 18.45 4.19
CA ASN A 15 -4.22 18.99 2.90
C ASN A 15 -3.34 18.01 2.11
N GLY A 16 -2.50 17.21 2.78
CA GLY A 16 -1.75 16.13 2.12
C GLY A 16 -2.65 15.10 1.41
N HIS A 17 -3.80 14.74 1.99
CA HIS A 17 -4.77 13.85 1.36
C HIS A 17 -5.44 14.49 0.14
N MET A 18 -5.81 15.77 0.24
CA MET A 18 -6.34 16.52 -0.90
C MET A 18 -5.32 16.64 -2.02
N HIS A 19 -4.05 16.89 -1.68
CA HIS A 19 -2.95 16.90 -2.65
C HIS A 19 -2.82 15.53 -3.32
N HIS A 20 -2.79 14.45 -2.54
CA HIS A 20 -2.68 13.09 -3.06
C HIS A 20 -3.79 12.75 -4.06
N ILE A 21 -5.07 13.09 -3.77
CA ILE A 21 -6.17 12.87 -4.73
C ILE A 21 -5.90 13.63 -6.05
N LYS A 22 -5.59 14.92 -5.95
CA LYS A 22 -5.36 15.78 -7.13
C LYS A 22 -4.17 15.30 -7.95
N GLU A 23 -3.09 14.94 -7.27
CA GLU A 23 -1.87 14.48 -7.92
C GLU A 23 -2.06 13.11 -8.57
N SER A 24 -2.76 12.19 -7.89
CA SER A 24 -3.13 10.89 -8.45
C SER A 24 -3.91 11.04 -9.77
N LEU A 25 -4.92 11.92 -9.80
CA LEU A 25 -5.68 12.22 -11.02
C LEU A 25 -4.77 12.79 -12.11
N ARG A 26 -3.87 13.71 -11.75
CA ARG A 26 -2.94 14.37 -12.67
C ARG A 26 -1.94 13.40 -13.31
N ILE A 27 -1.26 12.59 -12.52
CA ILE A 27 -0.17 11.72 -12.99
C ILE A 27 -0.69 10.50 -13.76
N THR A 28 -1.87 9.99 -13.38
CA THR A 28 -2.51 8.86 -14.08
C THR A 28 -3.32 9.29 -15.29
N GLY A 29 -3.72 10.58 -15.35
CA GLY A 29 -4.69 11.07 -16.31
C GLY A 29 -6.06 10.41 -16.16
N ALA A 30 -6.41 9.97 -14.95
CA ALA A 30 -7.70 9.37 -14.64
C ALA A 30 -8.82 10.42 -14.62
N ASP A 31 -10.02 10.00 -15.03
CA ASP A 31 -11.23 10.83 -15.03
C ASP A 31 -11.86 10.92 -13.63
N ALA A 32 -11.61 9.92 -12.78
CA ALA A 32 -12.22 9.79 -11.45
C ALA A 32 -11.28 9.09 -10.45
N ALA A 33 -11.44 9.44 -9.17
CA ALA A 33 -10.72 8.82 -8.06
C ALA A 33 -11.71 8.05 -7.18
N VAL A 34 -11.49 6.75 -6.98
CA VAL A 34 -12.25 5.93 -6.03
C VAL A 34 -11.38 5.64 -4.81
N VAL A 35 -11.97 5.75 -3.62
CA VAL A 35 -11.24 5.57 -2.36
C VAL A 35 -11.72 4.29 -1.69
N VAL A 36 -10.78 3.44 -1.28
CA VAL A 36 -10.99 2.38 -0.29
C VAL A 36 -10.50 2.89 1.05
N MET A 37 -11.44 3.12 1.97
CA MET A 37 -11.17 3.79 3.25
C MET A 37 -11.42 2.84 4.42
N SER A 38 -10.50 2.83 5.39
CA SER A 38 -10.74 2.17 6.69
C SER A 38 -12.05 2.66 7.33
N GLY A 39 -12.81 1.72 7.90
CA GLY A 39 -14.00 1.99 8.70
C GLY A 39 -13.66 2.68 10.03
N ASP A 40 -14.45 2.48 11.08
CA ASP A 40 -14.27 3.19 12.36
C ASP A 40 -13.02 2.77 13.17
N TYR A 41 -12.28 1.78 12.68
CA TYR A 41 -10.97 1.36 13.19
C TYR A 41 -9.95 1.35 12.06
N VAL A 42 -8.74 1.83 12.37
CA VAL A 42 -7.65 2.01 11.41
C VAL A 42 -6.54 0.96 11.60
N GLN A 43 -5.60 0.86 10.67
CA GLN A 43 -4.55 -0.17 10.59
C GLN A 43 -3.66 -0.21 11.83
N ARG A 44 -3.47 0.95 12.46
CA ARG A 44 -2.72 1.06 13.73
C ARG A 44 -3.46 0.47 14.94
N GLY A 45 -4.63 -0.15 14.75
CA GLY A 45 -5.41 -0.81 15.79
C GLY A 45 -6.15 0.16 16.72
N VAL A 46 -6.34 1.40 16.29
CA VAL A 46 -7.01 2.46 17.08
C VAL A 46 -8.32 2.87 16.42
N PRO A 47 -9.31 3.39 17.18
CA PRO A 47 -10.49 3.99 16.60
C PRO A 47 -10.12 5.23 15.77
N SER A 48 -10.86 5.48 14.69
CA SER A 48 -10.74 6.74 13.95
C SER A 48 -11.25 7.91 14.78
N ILE A 49 -10.61 9.08 14.65
CA ILE A 49 -10.92 10.32 15.37
C ILE A 49 -12.35 10.82 15.12
N MET A 50 -12.96 10.41 14.02
CA MET A 50 -14.33 10.74 13.66
C MET A 50 -15.00 9.58 12.89
N PRO A 51 -16.33 9.44 12.96
CA PRO A 51 -17.06 8.37 12.27
C PRO A 51 -16.74 8.28 10.78
N LYS A 52 -16.68 7.06 10.24
CA LYS A 52 -16.39 6.78 8.82
C LYS A 52 -17.25 7.57 7.84
N ARG A 53 -18.52 7.84 8.17
CA ARG A 53 -19.42 8.62 7.30
C ARG A 53 -18.95 10.07 7.12
N ILE A 54 -18.42 10.68 8.19
CA ILE A 54 -17.90 12.05 8.14
C ILE A 54 -16.62 12.11 7.30
N ARG A 55 -15.71 11.14 7.48
CA ARG A 55 -14.49 11.04 6.66
C ARG A 55 -14.80 10.79 5.18
N ALA A 56 -15.79 9.93 4.90
CA ALA A 56 -16.26 9.70 3.54
C ALA A 56 -16.83 10.98 2.92
N GLU A 57 -17.65 11.74 3.65
CA GLU A 57 -18.16 13.03 3.20
C GLU A 57 -17.04 14.03 2.89
N MET A 58 -16.01 14.09 3.74
CA MET A 58 -14.83 14.93 3.50
C MET A 58 -14.09 14.53 2.22
N ALA A 59 -13.86 13.23 2.01
CA ALA A 59 -13.21 12.72 0.80
C ALA A 59 -14.00 13.09 -0.46
N LEU A 60 -15.32 12.91 -0.45
CA LEU A 60 -16.21 13.26 -1.57
C LEU A 60 -16.16 14.75 -1.89
N LYS A 61 -16.25 15.61 -0.86
CA LYS A 61 -16.15 17.08 -1.03
C LYS A 61 -14.79 17.54 -1.55
N CYS A 62 -13.74 16.74 -1.35
CA CYS A 62 -12.37 17.07 -1.74
C CYS A 62 -11.91 16.39 -3.04
N GLY A 63 -12.81 15.74 -3.78
CA GLY A 63 -12.55 15.26 -5.14
C GLY A 63 -12.58 13.74 -5.33
N ALA A 64 -12.84 12.95 -4.30
CA ALA A 64 -13.16 11.54 -4.49
C ALA A 64 -14.54 11.39 -5.16
N SER A 65 -14.65 10.47 -6.12
CA SER A 65 -15.90 10.18 -6.84
C SER A 65 -16.75 9.13 -6.14
N ALA A 66 -16.11 8.19 -5.42
CA ALA A 66 -16.77 7.19 -4.58
C ALA A 66 -15.86 6.80 -3.41
N VAL A 67 -16.47 6.38 -2.30
CA VAL A 67 -15.76 5.86 -1.12
C VAL A 67 -16.35 4.51 -0.74
N PHE A 68 -15.51 3.48 -0.71
CA PHE A 68 -15.83 2.13 -0.28
C PHE A 68 -15.19 1.87 1.08
N GLU A 69 -15.91 1.20 1.98
CA GLU A 69 -15.36 0.79 3.27
C GLU A 69 -14.49 -0.45 3.11
N LEU A 70 -13.27 -0.41 3.63
CA LEU A 70 -12.45 -1.59 3.82
C LEU A 70 -12.98 -2.40 5.03
N PRO A 71 -13.36 -3.67 4.87
CA PRO A 71 -13.86 -4.47 5.97
C PRO A 71 -12.87 -4.54 7.14
N VAL A 72 -13.38 -4.46 8.37
CA VAL A 72 -12.56 -4.30 9.59
C VAL A 72 -11.49 -5.38 9.76
N CYS A 73 -11.77 -6.63 9.34
CA CYS A 73 -10.81 -7.74 9.40
C CYS A 73 -9.54 -7.49 8.58
N TYR A 74 -9.62 -6.64 7.53
CA TYR A 74 -8.46 -6.17 6.77
C TYR A 74 -7.98 -4.82 7.27
N ALA A 75 -8.91 -3.91 7.58
CA ALA A 75 -8.58 -2.54 7.97
C ALA A 75 -7.72 -2.45 9.24
N SER A 76 -7.84 -3.41 10.17
CA SER A 76 -7.01 -3.50 11.38
C SER A 76 -5.93 -4.60 11.30
N GLY A 77 -5.65 -5.11 10.10
CA GLY A 77 -4.63 -6.14 9.86
C GLY A 77 -3.22 -5.58 9.76
N SER A 78 -2.22 -6.46 9.61
CA SER A 78 -0.86 -6.06 9.23
C SER A 78 -0.84 -5.39 7.86
N ALA A 79 0.27 -4.75 7.48
CA ALA A 79 0.45 -4.16 6.14
C ALA A 79 0.10 -5.13 5.01
N GLU A 80 0.48 -6.40 5.14
CA GLU A 80 0.16 -7.45 4.17
C GLU A 80 -1.36 -7.72 4.07
N TYR A 81 -2.05 -7.87 5.20
CA TYR A 81 -3.51 -8.12 5.20
C TYR A 81 -4.30 -6.89 4.75
N PHE A 82 -3.87 -5.71 5.17
CA PHE A 82 -4.46 -4.43 4.80
C PHE A 82 -4.37 -4.22 3.29
N ALA A 83 -3.17 -4.38 2.72
CA ALA A 83 -2.92 -4.27 1.29
C ALA A 83 -3.71 -5.31 0.49
N MET A 84 -3.68 -6.58 0.92
CA MET A 84 -4.40 -7.64 0.24
C MET A 84 -5.91 -7.36 0.17
N GLY A 85 -6.53 -6.97 1.29
CA GLY A 85 -7.96 -6.67 1.34
C GLY A 85 -8.34 -5.46 0.49
N ALA A 86 -7.54 -4.39 0.55
CA ALA A 86 -7.83 -3.16 -0.16
C ALA A 86 -7.62 -3.29 -1.68
N VAL A 87 -6.52 -3.91 -2.11
CA VAL A 87 -6.26 -4.16 -3.54
C VAL A 87 -7.27 -5.18 -4.10
N SER A 88 -7.61 -6.23 -3.34
CA SER A 88 -8.65 -7.18 -3.76
C SER A 88 -10.00 -6.51 -3.95
N LEU A 89 -10.36 -5.56 -3.09
CA LEU A 89 -11.59 -4.78 -3.24
C LEU A 89 -11.54 -3.96 -4.54
N LEU A 90 -10.47 -3.18 -4.75
CA LEU A 90 -10.30 -2.36 -5.96
C LEU A 90 -10.33 -3.18 -7.25
N ASP A 91 -9.68 -4.35 -7.25
CA ASP A 91 -9.67 -5.28 -8.38
C ASP A 91 -11.06 -5.87 -8.64
N SER A 92 -11.77 -6.25 -7.58
CA SER A 92 -13.12 -6.83 -7.67
C SER A 92 -14.18 -5.84 -8.15
N LEU A 93 -13.94 -4.52 -8.04
CA LEU A 93 -14.82 -3.52 -8.65
C LEU A 93 -14.83 -3.62 -10.19
N GLY A 94 -13.76 -4.17 -10.80
CA GLY A 94 -13.66 -4.37 -12.25
C GLY A 94 -13.57 -3.09 -13.08
N ILE A 95 -13.41 -1.93 -12.43
CA ILE A 95 -13.37 -0.61 -13.07
C ILE A 95 -12.10 0.18 -12.76
N THR A 96 -11.24 -0.32 -11.89
CA THR A 96 -10.02 0.38 -11.45
C THR A 96 -8.88 0.12 -12.43
N ASP A 97 -8.35 1.17 -13.05
CA ASP A 97 -7.22 1.07 -13.99
C ASP A 97 -5.87 1.28 -13.28
N PHE A 98 -5.85 2.20 -12.31
CA PHE A 98 -4.64 2.63 -11.63
C PHE A 98 -4.75 2.50 -10.12
N LEU A 99 -3.64 2.30 -9.44
CA LEU A 99 -3.53 2.43 -7.98
C LEU A 99 -2.43 3.44 -7.68
N CYS A 100 -2.78 4.53 -7.00
CA CYS A 100 -1.81 5.53 -6.57
C CYS A 100 -1.69 5.53 -5.04
N PHE A 101 -0.47 5.51 -4.53
CA PHE A 101 -0.15 5.55 -3.12
C PHE A 101 1.04 6.49 -2.88
N GLY A 102 1.10 7.18 -1.74
CA GLY A 102 2.30 7.94 -1.41
C GLY A 102 3.44 7.01 -1.00
N SER A 103 4.68 7.41 -1.25
CA SER A 103 5.90 6.76 -0.74
C SER A 103 6.91 7.79 -0.28
N GLU A 104 7.79 7.43 0.65
CA GLU A 104 8.87 8.32 1.09
C GLU A 104 10.04 8.37 0.09
N CYS A 105 10.18 7.35 -0.77
CA CYS A 105 11.28 7.25 -1.72
C CYS A 105 10.99 7.79 -3.13
N ASP A 106 9.70 7.90 -3.51
CA ASP A 106 9.27 8.33 -4.85
C ASP A 106 9.94 7.54 -5.99
N ASP A 107 10.25 6.26 -5.74
CA ASP A 107 10.95 5.35 -6.66
C ASP A 107 10.14 4.06 -6.82
N LEU A 108 9.17 4.09 -7.74
CA LEU A 108 8.30 2.95 -8.02
C LEU A 108 9.11 1.71 -8.47
N ASP A 109 10.15 1.90 -9.29
CA ASP A 109 10.98 0.81 -9.81
C ASP A 109 11.76 0.11 -8.68
N ALA A 110 12.24 0.86 -7.69
CA ALA A 110 12.84 0.27 -6.49
C ALA A 110 11.80 -0.52 -5.67
N LEU A 111 10.61 0.04 -5.44
CA LEU A 111 9.54 -0.64 -4.70
C LEU A 111 9.09 -1.93 -5.41
N GLU A 112 8.97 -1.91 -6.74
CA GLU A 112 8.59 -3.08 -7.54
C GLU A 112 9.64 -4.18 -7.48
N ARG A 113 10.93 -3.85 -7.64
CA ARG A 113 12.02 -4.84 -7.51
C ARG A 113 12.03 -5.49 -6.13
N ILE A 114 11.80 -4.70 -5.08
CA ILE A 114 11.71 -5.23 -3.72
C ILE A 114 10.48 -6.12 -3.56
N ALA A 115 9.32 -5.69 -4.07
CA ALA A 115 8.09 -6.48 -4.05
C ALA A 115 8.27 -7.84 -4.74
N ASP A 116 8.93 -7.88 -5.90
CA ASP A 116 9.21 -9.12 -6.66
C ASP A 116 10.07 -10.10 -5.86
N ILE A 117 11.18 -9.63 -5.29
CA ILE A 117 12.05 -10.49 -4.46
C ILE A 117 11.29 -11.07 -3.27
N LEU A 118 10.44 -10.25 -2.64
CA LEU A 118 9.69 -10.62 -1.44
C LEU A 118 8.44 -11.44 -1.75
N LEU A 119 7.99 -11.47 -3.00
CA LEU A 119 6.88 -12.31 -3.47
C LEU A 119 7.38 -13.66 -3.98
N ASP A 120 8.39 -13.66 -4.85
CA ASP A 120 8.95 -14.87 -5.46
C ASP A 120 9.78 -15.69 -4.48
N GLU A 121 10.36 -15.01 -3.48
CA GLU A 121 11.35 -15.55 -2.55
C GLU A 121 12.42 -16.43 -3.22
N PRO A 122 13.33 -15.86 -4.04
CA PRO A 122 14.38 -16.63 -4.70
C PRO A 122 15.20 -17.48 -3.72
N ALA A 123 15.68 -18.66 -4.15
CA ALA A 123 16.35 -19.61 -3.25
C ALA A 123 17.52 -19.00 -2.45
N LYS A 124 18.32 -18.13 -3.08
CA LYS A 124 19.41 -17.40 -2.41
C LYS A 124 18.88 -16.45 -1.34
N TYR A 125 17.82 -15.69 -1.61
CA TYR A 125 17.16 -14.85 -0.60
C TYR A 125 16.62 -15.68 0.57
N ARG A 126 15.96 -16.82 0.31
CA ARG A 126 15.44 -17.70 1.38
C ARG A 126 16.53 -18.25 2.29
N ILE A 127 17.70 -18.57 1.73
CA ILE A 127 18.87 -19.01 2.51
C ILE A 127 19.34 -17.88 3.44
N LEU A 128 19.45 -16.66 2.91
CA LEU A 128 19.84 -15.48 3.69
C LEU A 128 18.81 -15.16 4.78
N LEU A 129 17.51 -15.22 4.47
CA LEU A 129 16.44 -15.02 5.45
C LEU A 129 16.53 -16.04 6.59
N LYS A 130 16.69 -17.33 6.27
CA LYS A 130 16.85 -18.39 7.28
C LYS A 130 18.12 -18.21 8.11
N LYS A 131 19.23 -17.77 7.51
CA LYS A 131 20.47 -17.43 8.22
C LYS A 131 20.20 -16.33 9.24
N GLN A 132 19.54 -15.24 8.83
CA GLN A 132 19.26 -14.11 9.70
C GLN A 132 18.26 -14.43 10.82
N LEU A 133 17.24 -15.24 10.55
CA LEU A 133 16.33 -15.77 11.59
C LEU A 133 17.08 -16.65 12.61
N LYS A 134 18.00 -17.52 12.15
CA LYS A 134 18.84 -18.34 13.04
C LYS A 134 19.78 -17.52 13.92
N ASN A 135 20.14 -16.30 13.48
CA ASN A 135 20.91 -15.36 14.28
C ASN A 135 20.07 -14.67 15.38
N GLY A 136 18.79 -15.01 15.51
CA GLY A 136 17.90 -14.48 16.56
C GLY A 136 17.21 -13.17 16.20
N LEU A 137 17.29 -12.72 14.94
CA LEU A 137 16.59 -11.52 14.50
C LEU A 137 15.08 -11.74 14.41
N SER A 138 14.30 -10.70 14.72
CA SER A 138 12.86 -10.68 14.46
C SER A 138 12.58 -10.84 12.97
N TYR A 139 11.39 -11.32 12.58
CA TYR A 139 11.06 -11.50 11.17
C TYR A 139 11.24 -10.23 10.32
N PRO A 140 10.76 -9.03 10.72
CA PRO A 140 11.02 -7.80 9.97
C PRO A 140 12.51 -7.46 9.84
N SER A 141 13.28 -7.59 10.92
CA SER A 141 14.72 -7.31 10.91
C SER A 141 15.48 -8.32 10.05
N ALA A 142 15.12 -9.60 10.11
CA ALA A 142 15.71 -10.66 9.31
C ALA A 142 15.40 -10.48 7.81
N ARG A 143 14.16 -10.12 7.47
CA ARG A 143 13.73 -9.78 6.09
C ARG A 143 14.56 -8.63 5.53
N MET A 144 14.73 -7.56 6.30
CA MET A 144 15.50 -6.38 5.90
C MET A 144 16.98 -6.70 5.66
N GLN A 145 17.63 -7.40 6.60
CA GLN A 145 19.03 -7.81 6.49
C GLN A 145 19.26 -8.77 5.30
N ALA A 146 18.37 -9.76 5.15
CA ALA A 146 18.46 -10.73 4.06
C ALA A 146 18.27 -10.08 2.69
N LEU A 147 17.39 -9.08 2.58
CA LEU A 147 17.19 -8.35 1.34
C LEU A 147 18.45 -7.54 0.98
N SER A 148 19.02 -6.80 1.93
CA SER A 148 20.28 -6.05 1.74
C SER A 148 21.43 -6.96 1.29
N GLU A 149 21.62 -8.12 1.94
CA GLU A 149 22.62 -9.10 1.52
C GLU A 149 22.33 -9.71 0.13
N TYR A 150 21.05 -9.86 -0.24
CA TYR A 150 20.65 -10.44 -1.51
C TYR A 150 20.90 -9.49 -2.68
N THR A 151 20.52 -8.23 -2.53
CA THR A 151 20.66 -7.17 -3.55
C THR A 151 22.07 -6.61 -3.61
N GLY A 152 22.83 -6.70 -2.51
CA GLY A 152 24.11 -5.99 -2.36
C GLY A 152 23.94 -4.49 -2.20
N ASP A 153 22.71 -4.03 -1.93
CA ASP A 153 22.37 -2.61 -1.80
C ASP A 153 21.84 -2.33 -0.39
N ALA A 154 22.62 -1.56 0.37
CA ALA A 154 22.24 -1.13 1.71
C ALA A 154 21.03 -0.18 1.71
N GLY A 155 20.76 0.52 0.60
CA GLY A 155 19.62 1.43 0.46
C GLY A 155 18.26 0.74 0.62
N CYS A 156 18.18 -0.55 0.27
CA CYS A 156 16.99 -1.38 0.47
C CYS A 156 16.53 -1.43 1.93
N THR A 157 17.45 -1.30 2.90
CA THR A 157 17.10 -1.29 4.33
C THR A 157 16.35 -0.03 4.74
N ALA A 158 16.73 1.13 4.19
CA ALA A 158 16.08 2.41 4.45
C ALA A 158 14.68 2.46 3.83
N ILE A 159 14.49 1.84 2.67
CA ILE A 159 13.15 1.72 2.05
C ILE A 159 12.22 0.91 2.97
N LEU A 160 12.69 -0.22 3.50
CA LEU A 160 11.90 -1.10 4.37
C LEU A 160 11.72 -0.58 5.82
N SER A 161 12.30 0.57 6.19
CA SER A 161 12.08 1.17 7.51
C SER A 161 10.94 2.18 7.54
N GLU A 162 10.48 2.66 6.39
CA GLU A 162 9.46 3.69 6.29
C GLU A 162 8.05 3.12 6.04
N PRO A 163 7.01 3.65 6.71
CA PRO A 163 5.69 3.04 6.71
C PRO A 163 4.99 3.10 5.35
N ASN A 164 5.10 4.18 4.58
CA ASN A 164 4.41 4.25 3.29
C ASN A 164 5.13 3.42 2.23
N ASN A 165 6.45 3.35 2.25
CA ASN A 165 7.23 2.40 1.43
C ASN A 165 6.83 0.94 1.73
N ILE A 166 6.71 0.55 3.00
CA ILE A 166 6.25 -0.80 3.38
C ILE A 166 4.85 -1.07 2.82
N LEU A 167 3.91 -0.13 2.97
CA LEU A 167 2.57 -0.26 2.40
C LEU A 167 2.60 -0.38 0.87
N GLY A 168 3.38 0.48 0.19
CA GLY A 168 3.60 0.44 -1.25
C GLY A 168 4.06 -0.93 -1.73
N ILE A 169 5.08 -1.50 -1.08
CA ILE A 169 5.58 -2.85 -1.38
C ILE A 169 4.47 -3.90 -1.19
N GLU A 170 3.69 -3.83 -0.12
CA GLU A 170 2.61 -4.79 0.13
C GLU A 170 1.45 -4.61 -0.87
N TYR A 171 1.16 -3.39 -1.34
CA TYR A 171 0.20 -3.16 -2.44
C TYR A 171 0.68 -3.78 -3.75
N LEU A 172 1.95 -3.57 -4.11
CA LEU A 172 2.56 -4.15 -5.32
C LEU A 172 2.55 -5.69 -5.26
N LYS A 173 2.89 -6.27 -4.11
CA LYS A 173 2.76 -7.71 -3.86
C LYS A 173 1.31 -8.18 -4.05
N ALA A 174 0.33 -7.43 -3.53
CA ALA A 174 -1.08 -7.79 -3.66
C ALA A 174 -1.56 -7.75 -5.11
N VAL A 175 -1.22 -6.69 -5.87
CA VAL A 175 -1.53 -6.57 -7.31
C VAL A 175 -0.99 -7.78 -8.07
N LYS A 176 0.28 -8.13 -7.86
CA LYS A 176 0.93 -9.28 -8.53
C LYS A 176 0.31 -10.62 -8.10
N LYS A 177 0.07 -10.84 -6.80
CA LYS A 177 -0.52 -12.09 -6.27
C LYS A 177 -1.93 -12.33 -6.79
N LEU A 178 -2.70 -11.27 -7.00
CA LEU A 178 -4.05 -11.32 -7.58
C LEU A 178 -4.04 -11.45 -9.11
N ASN A 179 -2.87 -11.32 -9.77
CA ASN A 179 -2.76 -11.15 -11.22
C ASN A 179 -3.64 -10.00 -11.73
N SER A 180 -3.75 -8.94 -10.93
CA SER A 180 -4.56 -7.77 -11.25
C SER A 180 -3.95 -7.00 -12.43
N ARG A 181 -4.83 -6.36 -13.22
CA ARG A 181 -4.42 -5.47 -14.32
C ARG A 181 -4.21 -4.02 -13.87
N ILE A 182 -4.43 -3.73 -12.59
CA ILE A 182 -4.25 -2.40 -12.02
C ILE A 182 -2.78 -1.99 -12.14
N LEU A 183 -2.55 -0.80 -12.72
CA LEU A 183 -1.22 -0.23 -12.89
C LEU A 183 -0.84 0.65 -11.69
N PRO A 184 0.27 0.38 -10.99
CA PRO A 184 0.66 1.14 -9.82
C PRO A 184 1.35 2.46 -10.17
N TYR A 185 1.19 3.46 -9.29
CA TYR A 185 1.83 4.78 -9.30
C TYR A 185 2.19 5.17 -7.87
N THR A 186 3.26 5.95 -7.71
CA THR A 186 3.61 6.58 -6.43
C THR A 186 3.80 8.07 -6.55
#